data_AF-A0A7Y2VQW5-F1
#
_entry.id   AF-A0A7Y2VQW5-F1
#
_cell.length_a   1.000
_cell.length_b   1.000
_cell.length_c   1.000
_cell.angle_alpha   90.00
_cell.angle_beta   90.00
_cell.angle_gamma   90.00
#
_symmetry.space_group_name_H-M   'P 1'
#
loop_
_entity.id
_entity.type
_entity.pdbx_description
1 polymer ?
#
loop_
_entity_poly.entity_id
_entity_poly.type
_entity_poly.pdbx_seq_one_letter_code
_entity_poly.pdbx_strand_id
1 'polypeptide(L)' 'MEASKDISRLIEIMAALRDPKTGCPWDIVQTFETIKPYT' A
#
# COMPACT_ATOMS: atom_id res chain seq x y z
N MET A 1 -10.47 -7.73 -17.47
CA MET A 1 -9.16 -7.72 -16.79
C MET A 1 -9.18 -8.87 -15.80
N GLU A 2 -8.34 -9.89 -16.01
CA GLU A 2 -8.13 -10.92 -15.00
C GLU A 2 -7.20 -10.38 -13.92
N ALA A 3 -7.54 -10.61 -12.65
CA ALA A 3 -6.70 -10.20 -11.55
C ALA A 3 -5.44 -11.06 -11.51
N SER A 4 -4.28 -10.44 -11.34
CA SER A 4 -3.04 -11.18 -11.12
C SER A 4 -3.17 -12.01 -9.84
N LYS A 5 -2.83 -13.30 -9.91
CA LYS A 5 -2.69 -14.16 -8.73
C LYS A 5 -1.36 -13.98 -8.02
N ASP A 6 -0.44 -13.23 -8.62
CA ASP A 6 0.86 -12.94 -8.04
C ASP A 6 0.79 -11.70 -7.14
N ILE A 7 1.03 -11.94 -5.85
CA ILE A 7 1.04 -10.92 -4.81
C ILE A 7 2.28 -10.01 -4.88
N SER A 8 3.35 -10.47 -5.54
CA SER A 8 4.63 -9.75 -5.61
C SER A 8 4.45 -8.35 -6.19
N ARG A 9 3.61 -8.23 -7.23
CA ARG A 9 3.31 -6.94 -7.83
C ARG A 9 2.58 -5.99 -6.88
N LEU A 10 1.67 -6.50 -6.04
CA LEU A 10 0.98 -5.67 -5.06
C LEU A 10 1.95 -5.17 -3.98
N ILE A 11 2.86 -6.03 -3.53
CA ILE A 11 3.88 -5.68 -2.53
C ILE A 11 4.80 -4.57 -3.07
N GLU A 12 5.25 -4.68 -4.32
CA GLU A 12 6.04 -3.64 -4.98
C GLU A 12 5.33 -2.29 -5.02
N ILE A 13 4.03 -2.30 -5.38
CA ILE A 13 3.22 -1.08 -5.42
C ILE A 13 3.11 -0.46 -4.02
N MET A 14 2.82 -1.26 -2.99
CA MET A 14 2.71 -0.78 -1.62
C MET A 14 4.03 -0.21 -1.10
N ALA A 15 5.16 -0.82 -1.45
CA ALA A 15 6.49 -0.31 -1.11
C ALA A 15 6.76 1.06 -1.77
N ALA A 16 6.42 1.20 -3.05
CA ALA A 16 6.57 2.47 -3.76
C ALA A 16 5.67 3.59 -3.21
N LEU A 17 4.42 3.26 -2.86
CA LEU A 17 3.48 4.21 -2.26
C LEU A 17 3.95 4.72 -0.89
N ARG A 18 4.64 3.87 -0.13
CA ARG A 18 5.14 4.18 1.23
C ARG A 18 6.60 4.64 1.27
N ASP A 19 7.23 4.88 0.12
CA ASP A 19 8.60 5.40 0.09
C ASP A 19 8.66 6.79 0.77
N PRO A 20 9.56 7.04 1.73
CA PRO A 20 9.57 8.28 2.51
C PRO A 20 10.02 9.51 1.72
N LYS A 21 10.64 9.35 0.55
CA LYS A 21 11.14 10.45 -0.29
C LYS A 21 10.22 10.74 -1.47
N THR A 22 9.63 9.70 -2.06
CA THR A 22 8.87 9.81 -3.32
C THR A 22 7.46 9.24 -3.26
N GLY A 23 7.04 8.68 -2.12
CA GLY A 23 5.74 8.04 -1.96
C GLY A 23 4.56 9.01 -1.91
N CYS A 24 3.37 8.43 -1.84
CA CYS A 24 2.13 9.18 -1.67
C CYS A 24 2.07 9.78 -0.26
N PRO A 25 1.82 11.09 -0.10
CA PRO A 25 1.80 11.73 1.23
C PRO A 25 0.85 11.07 2.23
N TRP A 26 -0.29 10.54 1.76
CA TRP A 26 -1.26 9.86 2.62
C TRP A 26 -0.78 8.48 3.06
N ASP A 27 -0.18 7.70 2.16
CA ASP A 27 0.33 6.36 2.47
C ASP A 27 1.55 6.40 3.40
N ILE A 28 2.39 7.44 3.29
CA ILE A 28 3.57 7.64 4.16
C ILE A 28 3.15 7.85 5.62
N VAL A 29 2.07 8.61 5.87
CA VAL A 29 1.61 8.93 7.23
C VAL A 29 0.58 7.93 7.78
N GLN A 30 0.20 6.92 6.99
CA GLN A 30 -0.79 5.93 7.38
C GLN A 30 -0.23 5.05 8.52
N THR A 31 -1.02 4.91 9.58
CA THR A 31 -0.74 3.99 10.69
C THR A 31 -1.80 2.90 10.78
N PHE A 32 -1.56 1.84 11.56
CA PHE A 32 -2.53 0.75 11.72
C PHE A 32 -3.87 1.25 12.28
N GLU A 33 -3.86 2.25 13.15
CA GLU A 33 -5.05 2.87 13.74
C GLU A 33 -5.92 3.58 12.68
N THR A 34 -5.33 4.04 11.58
CA THR A 34 -6.04 4.73 10.49
C THR A 34 -6.62 3.78 9.45
N ILE A 35 -6.20 2.50 9.45
CA ILE A 35 -6.72 1.49 8.53
C ILE A 35 -8.06 0.99 9.07
N LYS A 36 -9.13 1.17 8.27
CA LYS A 36 -10.47 0.74 8.67
C LYS A 36 -10.49 -0.78 8.91
N PRO A 37 -10.91 -1.25 10.10
CA PRO A 37 -11.06 -2.67 10.37
C PRO A 37 -12.23 -3.27 9.57
N TYR A 38 -12.11 -4.54 9.22
CA TYR A 38 -13.15 -5.34 8.55
C TYR A 38 -13.64 -6.50 9.43
N THR A 39 -13.64 -6.26 10.75
CA THR A 39 -14.19 -7.15 11.79
C THR A 39 -15.50 -6.60 12.32
#